data_AF-A0A6P5LTF8-F1
#
_entry.id   AF-A0A6P5LTF8-F1
#
_cell.length_a   1.000
_cell.length_b   1.000
_cell.length_c   1.000
_cell.angle_alpha   90.00
_cell.angle_beta   90.00
_cell.angle_gamma   90.00
#
_symmetry.space_group_name_H-M   'P 1'
#
loop_
_entity.id
_entity.type
_entity.pdbx_description
1 polymer ?
#
loop_
_entity_poly.entity_id
_entity_poly.type
_entity_poly.pdbx_seq_one_letter_code
_entity_poly.pdbx_strand_id
1 'polypeptide(L)'
;MSLSSMIAGFHSAGMVMELLMFALILVTTAWAEDKDKLVGEKGYNCRVGEHPYQVALFYSDHLLCGGVLIHPQWVLSAAHCQKPTLQVLLGKHNIQQWERSQQLSTVVQAIPHPAYNRVRHDNDIMLLKLPRAMTLSPHIQPLALPWESDCTDNSNSTCIISGWGKTDAQGHYPDVLQCASIHLVPHKTCQQAYPNQITANMVCAGDKSGTDSCQGDSGGPLVCQGRLRGLVSWGEVPCGSAQKPGVYTDVCRYCDWIQRTIQLLPEAPHPPVRNATGGRRQGAVGRASYKLGRRRTQSQRLKDRRPVGSLAELGGREPASPSPLRPPAGAVMMPPVNSPWAWMLAFLMSVLTMGDPGLTGQKNGACLGNQACQEYRNHEQAGSRHQVESRQDGNNQDTENRILNGKDCEPRTQPWQAALFLKPESLFCGAVLVHPQWVLTAAHCQKPSQSYVVMLGRYRLHGYEADQKILLGIQSFPHPNYTRPAHSNDLMLIKLNRKVLDTKGIKPINITTQAPITGAQCLVSGWGTTSSPHVHYPQVLQCLDIMILSQEVCQKAYPGEINSSMFCAGDEDGKDSCQGDSGGPVVCNGMLQGLVSWGDVPCGKPHRPGVYTNLYPFNKWIKDTIKNN
;
A
#
# COMPACT_ATOMS: atom_id res chain seq x y z
N MET A 1 87.70 -8.15 -17.42
CA MET A 1 86.76 -8.85 -18.31
C MET A 1 86.04 -9.90 -17.47
N SER A 2 84.71 -10.01 -17.41
CA SER A 2 83.67 -9.14 -18.01
C SER A 2 82.47 -9.01 -17.06
N LEU A 3 81.69 -7.93 -17.19
CA LEU A 3 80.41 -7.78 -16.49
C LEU A 3 79.37 -8.74 -17.11
N SER A 4 78.66 -9.52 -16.27
CA SER A 4 77.36 -10.15 -16.61
C SER A 4 76.66 -10.81 -15.41
N SER A 5 77.40 -11.27 -14.39
CA SER A 5 76.88 -12.14 -13.32
C SER A 5 76.24 -11.45 -12.10
N MET A 6 75.98 -10.13 -12.15
CA MET A 6 75.44 -9.35 -11.01
C MET A 6 74.15 -8.56 -11.30
N ILE A 7 73.41 -8.87 -12.36
CA ILE A 7 72.11 -8.22 -12.67
C ILE A 7 70.91 -9.19 -12.52
N ALA A 8 71.15 -10.51 -12.55
CA ALA A 8 70.10 -11.53 -12.44
C ALA A 8 69.39 -11.65 -11.06
N GLY A 9 69.72 -10.79 -10.09
CA GLY A 9 69.12 -10.78 -8.75
C GLY A 9 68.07 -9.68 -8.48
N PHE A 10 67.93 -8.69 -9.38
CA PHE A 10 67.18 -7.45 -9.10
C PHE A 10 65.96 -7.20 -10.01
N HIS A 11 65.46 -8.21 -10.73
CA HIS A 11 64.23 -8.11 -11.53
C HIS A 11 63.07 -9.01 -11.05
N SER A 12 63.35 -10.05 -10.26
CA SER A 12 62.29 -10.87 -9.64
C SER A 12 61.55 -10.13 -8.52
N ALA A 13 62.26 -9.32 -7.72
CA ALA A 13 61.66 -8.58 -6.60
C ALA A 13 60.68 -7.49 -7.05
N GLY A 14 61.00 -6.75 -8.12
CA GLY A 14 60.14 -5.69 -8.65
C GLY A 14 58.81 -6.23 -9.17
N MET A 15 58.84 -7.26 -10.01
CA MET A 15 57.63 -7.85 -10.59
C MET A 15 56.71 -8.49 -9.53
N VAL A 16 57.27 -9.08 -8.47
CA VAL A 16 56.49 -9.59 -7.33
C VAL A 16 55.91 -8.45 -6.49
N MET A 17 56.62 -7.34 -6.31
CA MET A 17 56.11 -6.17 -5.59
C MET A 17 54.99 -5.46 -6.37
N GLU A 18 55.10 -5.34 -7.70
CA GLU A 18 54.02 -4.82 -8.54
C GLU A 18 52.81 -5.76 -8.55
N LEU A 19 53.00 -7.08 -8.68
CA LEU A 19 51.89 -8.05 -8.58
C LEU A 19 51.20 -8.00 -7.21
N LEU A 20 51.95 -7.81 -6.12
CA LEU A 20 51.38 -7.61 -4.78
C LEU A 20 50.65 -6.27 -4.66
N MET A 21 51.17 -5.19 -5.26
CA MET A 21 50.48 -3.89 -5.31
C MET A 21 49.18 -3.96 -6.12
N PHE A 22 49.19 -4.59 -7.30
CA PHE A 22 47.98 -4.82 -8.09
C PHE A 22 46.99 -5.73 -7.35
N ALA A 23 47.46 -6.77 -6.65
CA ALA A 23 46.59 -7.58 -5.80
C ALA A 23 46.01 -6.77 -4.63
N LEU A 24 46.76 -5.87 -4.00
CA LEU A 24 46.26 -4.99 -2.93
C LEU A 24 45.27 -3.94 -3.44
N ILE A 25 45.48 -3.41 -4.64
CA ILE A 25 44.54 -2.51 -5.33
C ILE A 25 43.24 -3.27 -5.65
N LEU A 26 43.34 -4.48 -6.20
CA LEU A 26 42.17 -5.32 -6.50
C LEU A 26 41.40 -5.72 -5.22
N VAL A 27 42.11 -6.09 -4.15
CA VAL A 27 41.50 -6.41 -2.84
C VAL A 27 40.89 -5.16 -2.20
N THR A 28 41.50 -3.97 -2.29
CA THR A 28 40.87 -2.74 -1.76
C THR A 28 39.67 -2.29 -2.60
N THR A 29 39.64 -2.54 -3.92
CA THR A 29 38.40 -2.37 -4.72
C THR A 29 37.32 -3.41 -4.39
N ALA A 30 37.69 -4.59 -3.89
CA ALA A 30 36.75 -5.62 -3.44
C ALA A 30 36.18 -5.39 -2.03
N TRP A 31 36.61 -4.31 -1.34
CA TRP A 31 36.08 -3.85 -0.05
C TRP A 31 35.53 -2.42 -0.15
N ALA A 32 35.08 -2.00 -1.34
CA ALA A 32 34.17 -0.88 -1.48
C ALA A 32 32.73 -1.38 -1.21
N GLU A 33 32.14 -0.93 -0.11
CA GLU A 33 30.78 -1.30 0.32
C GLU A 33 29.71 -0.90 -0.71
N ASP A 34 28.54 -1.55 -0.63
CA ASP A 34 27.39 -1.33 -1.52
C ASP A 34 27.04 0.15 -1.68
N LYS A 35 26.82 0.56 -2.93
CA LYS A 35 26.31 1.88 -3.27
C LYS A 35 24.95 1.75 -3.95
N ASP A 36 23.92 1.67 -3.11
CA ASP A 36 22.55 1.99 -3.48
C ASP A 36 22.55 3.32 -4.27
N LYS A 37 21.92 3.35 -5.46
CA LYS A 37 22.11 4.45 -6.41
C LYS A 37 20.81 4.89 -7.04
N LEU A 38 20.44 6.14 -6.80
CA LEU A 38 19.47 6.90 -7.62
C LEU A 38 20.04 7.20 -9.02
N VAL A 39 19.23 7.73 -9.94
CA VAL A 39 19.71 8.12 -11.26
C VAL A 39 20.59 9.38 -11.12
N GLY A 40 21.90 9.16 -11.19
CA GLY A 40 22.93 10.16 -10.93
C GLY A 40 23.93 9.68 -9.86
N GLU A 41 25.18 10.13 -9.93
CA GLU A 41 26.27 9.62 -9.06
C GLU A 41 26.27 10.17 -7.62
N LYS A 42 25.14 10.74 -7.17
CA LYS A 42 25.07 11.60 -5.97
C LYS A 42 23.83 11.40 -5.09
N GLY A 43 22.97 10.42 -5.40
CA GLY A 43 21.95 9.97 -4.44
C GLY A 43 22.59 9.26 -3.24
N TYR A 44 22.03 9.44 -2.05
CA TYR A 44 22.50 8.78 -0.83
C TYR A 44 21.34 8.49 0.13
N ASN A 45 21.48 7.42 0.91
CA ASN A 45 20.59 7.12 2.05
C ASN A 45 20.60 8.30 3.04
N CYS A 46 19.46 8.97 3.24
CA CYS A 46 19.32 10.05 4.23
C CYS A 46 19.63 9.53 5.65
N ARG A 47 19.93 10.42 6.60
CA ARG A 47 20.04 10.03 8.01
C ARG A 47 18.64 9.88 8.64
N VAL A 48 18.54 8.98 9.62
CA VAL A 48 17.28 8.72 10.35
C VAL A 48 16.79 10.02 11.02
N GLY A 49 15.63 10.53 10.56
CA GLY A 49 15.05 11.78 11.07
C GLY A 49 15.63 13.07 10.53
N GLU A 50 16.48 13.05 9.49
CA GLU A 50 17.06 14.25 8.87
C GLU A 50 16.00 15.17 8.24
N HIS A 51 14.91 14.58 7.75
CA HIS A 51 13.81 15.29 7.07
C HIS A 51 12.47 14.99 7.76
N PRO A 52 12.22 15.54 8.96
CA PRO A 52 11.05 15.23 9.78
C PRO A 52 9.72 15.79 9.21
N TYR A 53 9.78 16.55 8.13
CA TYR A 53 8.64 17.03 7.36
C TYR A 53 8.23 16.11 6.22
N GLN A 54 9.02 15.08 5.91
CA GLN A 54 8.80 14.19 4.79
C GLN A 54 7.52 13.36 4.97
N VAL A 55 6.71 13.30 3.93
CA VAL A 55 5.47 12.51 3.88
C VAL A 55 5.50 11.56 2.70
N ALA A 56 5.13 10.31 2.94
CA ALA A 56 4.75 9.38 1.87
C ALA A 56 3.22 9.43 1.70
N LEU A 57 2.75 9.70 0.48
CA LEU A 57 1.35 9.61 0.09
C LEU A 57 1.06 8.21 -0.44
N PHE A 58 0.11 7.53 0.18
CA PHE A 58 -0.35 6.20 -0.23
C PHE A 58 -1.73 6.26 -0.86
N TYR A 59 -1.95 5.42 -1.87
CA TYR A 59 -3.24 5.10 -2.45
C TYR A 59 -3.30 3.59 -2.74
N SER A 60 -4.35 2.92 -2.27
CA SER A 60 -4.53 1.45 -2.40
C SER A 60 -3.28 0.65 -1.96
N ASP A 61 -2.73 0.97 -0.79
CA ASP A 61 -1.49 0.41 -0.22
C ASP A 61 -0.19 0.61 -1.04
N HIS A 62 -0.24 1.27 -2.20
CA HIS A 62 0.95 1.64 -2.97
C HIS A 62 1.43 3.04 -2.61
N LEU A 63 2.76 3.22 -2.51
CA LEU A 63 3.38 4.54 -2.53
C LEU A 63 3.04 5.19 -3.87
N LEU A 64 2.34 6.32 -3.82
CA LEU A 64 1.90 7.05 -4.99
C LEU A 64 2.83 8.24 -5.29
N CYS A 65 3.17 8.99 -4.23
CA CYS A 65 3.78 10.30 -4.29
C CYS A 65 4.50 10.63 -2.96
N GLY A 66 5.34 11.67 -2.99
CA GLY A 66 5.79 12.39 -1.80
C GLY A 66 4.81 13.50 -1.36
N GLY A 67 5.15 14.11 -0.23
CA GLY A 67 4.44 15.26 0.34
C GLY A 67 5.27 15.91 1.45
N VAL A 68 4.79 17.07 1.92
CA VAL A 68 5.49 17.90 2.92
C VAL A 68 4.53 18.32 4.01
N LEU A 69 4.83 18.01 5.27
CA LEU A 69 4.09 18.55 6.42
C LEU A 69 4.43 20.05 6.55
N ILE A 70 3.43 20.93 6.47
CA ILE A 70 3.61 22.40 6.60
C ILE A 70 2.85 22.99 7.80
N HIS A 71 1.95 22.21 8.40
CA HIS A 71 1.27 22.48 9.67
C HIS A 71 0.93 21.12 10.29
N PRO A 72 0.80 20.94 11.61
CA PRO A 72 0.47 19.64 12.21
C PRO A 72 -0.76 18.94 11.62
N GLN A 73 -1.71 19.68 11.02
CA GLN A 73 -2.92 19.15 10.38
C GLN A 73 -2.97 19.36 8.84
N TRP A 74 -1.90 19.87 8.21
CA TRP A 74 -1.85 20.11 6.75
C TRP A 74 -0.57 19.60 6.09
N VAL A 75 -0.77 18.80 5.05
CA VAL A 75 0.29 18.34 4.14
C VAL A 75 0.10 19.00 2.78
N LEU A 76 1.21 19.39 2.15
CA LEU A 76 1.30 19.92 0.80
C LEU A 76 1.85 18.84 -0.14
N SER A 77 1.34 18.74 -1.37
CA SER A 77 1.81 17.78 -2.39
C SER A 77 1.40 18.26 -3.80
N ALA A 78 1.73 17.54 -4.87
CA ALA A 78 1.36 17.88 -6.25
C ALA A 78 -0.10 17.50 -6.56
N ALA A 79 -0.80 18.29 -7.35
CA ALA A 79 -2.21 18.06 -7.67
C ALA A 79 -2.44 16.83 -8.57
N HIS A 80 -1.48 16.44 -9.42
CA HIS A 80 -1.55 15.19 -10.20
C HIS A 80 -1.60 13.93 -9.30
N CYS A 81 -1.08 14.01 -8.08
CA CYS A 81 -1.17 12.96 -7.07
C CYS A 81 -2.59 12.77 -6.52
N GLN A 82 -3.56 13.67 -6.77
CA GLN A 82 -4.92 13.57 -6.22
C GLN A 82 -5.58 12.22 -6.54
N LYS A 83 -6.08 11.52 -5.51
CA LYS A 83 -6.90 10.30 -5.58
C LYS A 83 -8.02 10.37 -4.53
N PRO A 84 -9.10 9.57 -4.62
CA PRO A 84 -10.23 9.66 -3.70
C PRO A 84 -9.91 9.34 -2.24
N THR A 85 -8.97 8.42 -1.99
CA THR A 85 -8.67 7.84 -0.67
C THR A 85 -7.17 7.90 -0.35
N LEU A 86 -6.61 9.11 -0.34
CA LEU A 86 -5.21 9.32 0.04
C LEU A 86 -4.99 9.08 1.55
N GLN A 87 -3.88 8.43 1.87
CA GLN A 87 -3.32 8.36 3.22
C GLN A 87 -1.96 9.07 3.26
N VAL A 88 -1.61 9.65 4.40
CA VAL A 88 -0.30 10.26 4.66
C VAL A 88 0.45 9.48 5.73
N LEU A 89 1.68 9.09 5.44
CA LEU A 89 2.58 8.39 6.36
C LEU A 89 3.80 9.29 6.63
N LEU A 90 4.04 9.62 7.90
CA LEU A 90 5.09 10.53 8.36
C LEU A 90 5.98 9.85 9.40
N GLY A 91 7.15 10.43 9.68
CA GLY A 91 8.10 9.90 10.66
C GLY A 91 8.75 8.59 10.24
N LYS A 92 8.86 8.38 8.92
CA LYS A 92 9.45 7.21 8.28
C LYS A 92 10.90 7.46 7.89
N HIS A 93 11.71 6.41 7.90
CA HIS A 93 12.99 6.36 7.22
C HIS A 93 13.05 5.14 6.29
N ASN A 94 12.82 3.93 6.80
CA ASN A 94 12.60 2.74 5.95
C ASN A 94 11.09 2.50 5.72
N ILE A 95 10.62 2.59 4.47
CA ILE A 95 9.20 2.59 4.12
C ILE A 95 8.48 1.25 4.39
N GLN A 96 9.17 0.11 4.25
CA GLN A 96 8.59 -1.23 4.46
C GLN A 96 8.53 -1.63 5.95
N GLN A 97 9.51 -1.19 6.74
CA GLN A 97 9.62 -1.56 8.14
C GLN A 97 8.62 -0.79 9.01
N TRP A 98 8.30 -1.31 10.21
CA TRP A 98 7.55 -0.55 11.20
C TRP A 98 8.49 0.21 12.13
N GLU A 99 8.31 1.53 12.23
CA GLU A 99 9.17 2.43 13.00
C GLU A 99 8.37 3.13 14.10
N ARG A 100 8.90 3.22 15.32
CA ARG A 100 8.20 3.83 16.48
C ARG A 100 7.85 5.30 16.30
N SER A 101 8.58 5.99 15.42
CA SER A 101 8.37 7.38 15.02
C SER A 101 7.15 7.59 14.12
N GLN A 102 6.65 6.53 13.47
CA GLN A 102 5.72 6.70 12.36
C GLN A 102 4.30 7.06 12.79
N GLN A 103 3.67 8.00 12.08
CA GLN A 103 2.25 8.32 12.21
C GLN A 103 1.57 8.24 10.85
N LEU A 104 0.41 7.60 10.82
CA LEU A 104 -0.39 7.35 9.62
C LEU A 104 -1.78 7.95 9.81
N SER A 105 -2.25 8.71 8.83
CA SER A 105 -3.56 9.36 8.86
C SER A 105 -4.20 9.37 7.49
N THR A 106 -5.53 9.34 7.46
CA THR A 106 -6.30 9.56 6.23
C THR A 106 -6.32 11.05 5.88
N VAL A 107 -6.50 11.36 4.60
CA VAL A 107 -6.86 12.71 4.17
C VAL A 107 -8.40 12.84 4.25
N VAL A 108 -8.90 13.85 4.96
CA VAL A 108 -10.36 14.15 4.97
C VAL A 108 -10.78 15.13 3.88
N GLN A 109 -9.84 15.89 3.32
CA GLN A 109 -10.10 16.82 2.23
C GLN A 109 -8.83 17.03 1.39
N ALA A 110 -8.91 16.72 0.09
CA ALA A 110 -7.84 17.05 -0.88
C ALA A 110 -8.27 18.26 -1.71
N ILE A 111 -7.51 19.34 -1.64
CA ILE A 111 -7.82 20.65 -2.20
C ILE A 111 -6.73 21.00 -3.24
N PRO A 112 -6.88 20.56 -4.51
CA PRO A 112 -6.00 21.04 -5.59
C PRO A 112 -6.21 22.54 -5.83
N HIS A 113 -5.19 23.22 -6.32
CA HIS A 113 -5.30 24.62 -6.73
C HIS A 113 -6.37 24.75 -7.84
N PRO A 114 -7.29 25.74 -7.76
CA PRO A 114 -8.42 25.84 -8.70
C PRO A 114 -8.00 26.10 -10.15
N ALA A 115 -6.77 26.60 -10.39
CA ALA A 115 -6.20 26.78 -11.73
C ALA A 115 -5.32 25.61 -12.21
N TYR A 116 -5.32 24.46 -11.51
CA TYR A 116 -4.48 23.31 -11.88
C TYR A 116 -4.79 22.78 -13.30
N ASN A 117 -3.78 22.83 -14.17
CA ASN A 117 -3.87 22.38 -15.56
C ASN A 117 -3.15 21.04 -15.75
N ARG A 118 -3.93 19.96 -15.89
CA ARG A 118 -3.43 18.58 -16.08
C ARG A 118 -2.60 18.34 -17.35
N VAL A 119 -2.68 19.23 -18.36
CA VAL A 119 -1.95 19.06 -19.64
C VAL A 119 -0.59 19.75 -19.60
N ARG A 120 -0.48 20.88 -18.89
CA ARG A 120 0.77 21.65 -18.75
C ARG A 120 1.47 21.50 -17.39
N HIS A 121 0.88 20.75 -16.46
CA HIS A 121 1.29 20.70 -15.04
C HIS A 121 1.42 22.10 -14.38
N ASP A 122 0.69 23.09 -14.91
CA ASP A 122 0.68 24.45 -14.36
C ASP A 122 -0.25 24.52 -13.14
N ASN A 123 0.23 25.13 -12.06
CA ASN A 123 -0.41 25.11 -10.74
C ASN A 123 -0.59 23.68 -10.16
N ASP A 124 0.37 22.79 -10.37
CA ASP A 124 0.38 21.42 -9.87
C ASP A 124 0.70 21.36 -8.36
N ILE A 125 -0.27 21.77 -7.54
CA ILE A 125 -0.19 21.85 -6.07
C ILE A 125 -1.55 21.58 -5.42
N MET A 126 -1.56 20.81 -4.33
CA MET A 126 -2.73 20.52 -3.51
C MET A 126 -2.43 20.57 -2.01
N LEU A 127 -3.42 20.99 -1.24
CA LEU A 127 -3.45 20.89 0.22
C LEU A 127 -4.25 19.66 0.65
N LEU A 128 -3.76 18.95 1.66
CA LEU A 128 -4.39 17.78 2.26
C LEU A 128 -4.74 18.10 3.72
N LYS A 129 -6.04 18.24 4.03
CA LYS A 129 -6.52 18.39 5.42
C LYS A 129 -6.52 17.03 6.09
N LEU A 130 -5.93 16.95 7.27
CA LEU A 130 -5.92 15.76 8.12
C LEU A 130 -7.10 15.82 9.13
N PRO A 131 -7.64 14.67 9.59
CA PRO A 131 -8.75 14.65 10.55
C PRO A 131 -8.37 15.17 11.93
N ARG A 132 -7.09 15.08 12.29
CA ARG A 132 -6.49 15.52 13.55
C ARG A 132 -5.07 16.01 13.29
N ALA A 133 -4.55 16.87 14.15
CA ALA A 133 -3.15 17.22 14.15
C ALA A 133 -2.26 16.00 14.47
N MET A 134 -1.11 15.92 13.79
CA MET A 134 -0.03 14.98 14.08
C MET A 134 0.64 15.33 15.41
N THR A 135 1.05 14.32 16.17
CA THR A 135 1.84 14.52 17.39
C THR A 135 3.28 14.87 16.98
N LEU A 136 3.72 16.10 17.22
CA LEU A 136 5.08 16.53 16.86
C LEU A 136 6.14 15.78 17.67
N SER A 137 7.26 15.46 17.03
CA SER A 137 8.38 14.70 17.62
C SER A 137 9.70 15.03 16.89
N PRO A 138 10.88 14.56 17.33
CA PRO A 138 12.12 14.75 16.57
C PRO A 138 12.08 14.22 15.13
N HIS A 139 11.15 13.29 14.82
CA HIS A 139 10.98 12.70 13.49
C HIS A 139 9.75 13.23 12.73
N ILE A 140 8.91 14.07 13.36
CA ILE A 140 7.71 14.66 12.75
C ILE A 140 7.63 16.13 13.14
N GLN A 141 7.97 17.03 12.21
CA GLN A 141 7.96 18.48 12.36
C GLN A 141 7.51 19.15 11.05
N PRO A 142 6.75 20.26 11.07
CA PRO A 142 6.44 21.00 9.86
C PRO A 142 7.67 21.70 9.27
N LEU A 143 7.77 21.75 7.93
CA LEU A 143 8.73 22.59 7.22
C LEU A 143 8.17 24.01 7.06
N ALA A 144 9.04 25.01 7.22
CA ALA A 144 8.67 26.40 6.99
C ALA A 144 8.43 26.68 5.50
N LEU A 145 7.33 27.37 5.22
CA LEU A 145 7.07 28.01 3.93
C LEU A 145 8.11 29.13 3.68
N PRO A 146 8.36 29.48 2.40
CA PRO A 146 9.31 30.54 2.06
C PRO A 146 8.71 31.92 2.39
N TRP A 147 9.57 32.80 2.88
CA TRP A 147 9.36 34.24 2.92
C TRP A 147 9.72 34.85 1.55
N GLU A 148 9.26 36.07 1.29
CA GLU A 148 9.53 36.77 0.03
C GLU A 148 11.04 36.93 -0.26
N SER A 149 11.86 37.11 0.79
CA SER A 149 13.34 37.13 0.73
C SER A 149 13.96 35.85 0.16
N ASP A 150 13.30 34.71 0.33
CA ASP A 150 13.81 33.39 -0.08
C ASP A 150 13.50 33.14 -1.57
N CYS A 151 12.70 34.04 -2.16
CA CYS A 151 12.10 33.93 -3.49
C CYS A 151 12.66 34.94 -4.50
N THR A 152 13.37 35.99 -4.05
CA THR A 152 13.72 37.15 -4.89
C THR A 152 14.77 36.87 -5.97
N ASP A 153 15.92 36.28 -5.62
CA ASP A 153 16.81 35.61 -6.57
C ASP A 153 17.72 34.64 -5.81
N ASN A 154 18.03 33.49 -6.42
CA ASN A 154 18.87 32.45 -5.86
C ASN A 154 19.34 31.45 -6.95
N SER A 155 19.61 31.92 -8.17
CA SER A 155 20.18 31.06 -9.21
C SER A 155 21.45 30.34 -8.71
N ASN A 156 21.57 29.04 -8.96
CA ASN A 156 22.64 28.17 -8.46
C ASN A 156 22.72 28.04 -6.92
N SER A 157 21.68 28.39 -6.15
CA SER A 157 21.57 27.96 -4.75
C SER A 157 21.46 26.44 -4.64
N THR A 158 22.18 25.85 -3.69
CA THR A 158 22.12 24.42 -3.38
C THR A 158 20.86 24.08 -2.58
N CYS A 159 20.20 23.00 -2.96
CA CYS A 159 18.95 22.52 -2.39
C CYS A 159 18.99 20.99 -2.23
N ILE A 160 18.28 20.48 -1.23
CA ILE A 160 18.09 19.04 -1.02
C ILE A 160 16.72 18.64 -1.56
N ILE A 161 16.69 17.53 -2.31
CA ILE A 161 15.47 16.76 -2.59
C ILE A 161 15.52 15.45 -1.79
N SER A 162 14.36 14.94 -1.40
CA SER A 162 14.28 13.63 -0.74
C SER A 162 12.96 12.90 -1.01
N GLY A 163 13.03 11.57 -1.03
CA GLY A 163 11.89 10.72 -1.38
C GLY A 163 12.21 9.23 -1.46
N TRP A 164 11.20 8.47 -1.88
CA TRP A 164 11.24 7.02 -2.09
C TRP A 164 10.83 6.66 -3.53
N GLY A 165 11.01 7.59 -4.48
CA GLY A 165 10.80 7.38 -5.91
C GLY A 165 11.89 6.51 -6.55
N LYS A 166 11.70 6.18 -7.83
CA LYS A 166 12.53 5.22 -8.57
C LYS A 166 14.01 5.57 -8.54
N THR A 167 14.84 4.60 -8.16
CA THR A 167 16.29 4.77 -8.10
C THR A 167 16.99 4.56 -9.45
N ASP A 168 16.45 3.79 -10.38
CA ASP A 168 17.15 3.50 -11.63
C ASP A 168 16.23 3.40 -12.86
N ALA A 169 16.85 3.29 -14.04
CA ALA A 169 16.15 3.11 -15.31
C ALA A 169 15.44 1.75 -15.41
N GLN A 170 15.84 0.78 -14.58
CA GLN A 170 15.23 -0.54 -14.41
C GLN A 170 13.94 -0.46 -13.58
N GLY A 171 13.81 0.56 -12.73
CA GLY A 171 12.59 0.94 -12.02
C GLY A 171 12.50 0.45 -10.58
N HIS A 172 13.63 0.14 -9.93
CA HIS A 172 13.66 -0.19 -8.50
C HIS A 172 13.19 0.99 -7.65
N TYR A 173 12.52 0.70 -6.53
CA TYR A 173 12.16 1.69 -5.51
C TYR A 173 12.99 1.40 -4.24
N PRO A 174 13.51 2.42 -3.56
CA PRO A 174 14.35 2.23 -2.39
C PRO A 174 13.49 2.04 -1.14
N ASP A 175 13.82 1.04 -0.34
CA ASP A 175 13.17 0.89 0.96
C ASP A 175 13.55 2.04 1.91
N VAL A 176 14.74 2.59 1.78
CA VAL A 176 15.29 3.68 2.61
C VAL A 176 15.06 5.04 1.95
N LEU A 177 14.71 6.06 2.75
CA LEU A 177 14.54 7.44 2.28
C LEU A 177 15.84 7.94 1.65
N GLN A 178 15.76 8.33 0.38
CA GLN A 178 16.89 8.86 -0.38
C GLN A 178 16.95 10.38 -0.31
N CYS A 179 18.18 10.89 -0.38
CA CYS A 179 18.56 12.29 -0.40
C CYS A 179 19.43 12.57 -1.63
N ALA A 180 19.29 13.74 -2.23
CA ALA A 180 20.23 14.25 -3.22
C ALA A 180 20.39 15.77 -3.13
N SER A 181 21.60 16.25 -3.45
CA SER A 181 21.95 17.68 -3.44
C SER A 181 22.05 18.21 -4.88
N ILE A 182 21.20 19.18 -5.21
CA ILE A 182 21.02 19.76 -6.55
C ILE A 182 21.02 21.30 -6.48
N HIS A 183 21.01 21.98 -7.63
CA HIS A 183 21.07 23.43 -7.71
C HIS A 183 19.87 24.02 -8.45
N LEU A 184 19.41 25.21 -8.04
CA LEU A 184 18.37 25.95 -8.77
C LEU A 184 18.89 26.39 -10.15
N VAL A 185 18.18 26.00 -11.20
CA VAL A 185 18.50 26.35 -12.59
C VAL A 185 17.86 27.69 -12.95
N PRO A 186 18.58 28.64 -13.57
CA PRO A 186 18.00 29.92 -14.02
C PRO A 186 16.77 29.70 -14.91
N HIS A 187 15.69 30.47 -14.68
CA HIS A 187 14.43 30.30 -15.41
C HIS A 187 14.61 30.36 -16.94
N LYS A 188 15.48 31.24 -17.44
CA LYS A 188 15.87 31.33 -18.86
C LYS A 188 16.51 30.03 -19.38
N THR A 189 17.37 29.41 -18.59
CA THR A 189 18.01 28.12 -18.93
C THR A 189 17.00 26.97 -18.91
N CYS A 190 16.03 26.99 -17.98
CA CYS A 190 14.96 26.00 -17.99
C CYS A 190 14.00 26.16 -19.17
N GLN A 191 13.65 27.40 -19.55
CA GLN A 191 12.89 27.68 -20.78
C GLN A 191 13.64 27.22 -22.05
N GLN A 192 14.97 27.28 -22.06
CA GLN A 192 15.80 26.73 -23.15
C GLN A 192 15.78 25.19 -23.18
N ALA A 193 15.75 24.54 -22.02
CA ALA A 193 15.62 23.08 -21.90
C ALA A 193 14.20 22.57 -22.26
N TYR A 194 13.16 23.35 -21.96
CA TYR A 194 11.77 23.02 -22.24
C TYR A 194 11.02 24.19 -22.92
N PRO A 195 11.26 24.42 -24.23
CA PRO A 195 10.64 25.52 -24.96
C PRO A 195 9.11 25.50 -24.84
N ASN A 196 8.54 26.66 -24.52
CA ASN A 196 7.10 26.93 -24.39
C ASN A 196 6.34 26.10 -23.34
N GLN A 197 7.03 25.37 -22.46
CA GLN A 197 6.39 24.51 -21.44
C GLN A 197 6.50 25.06 -20.01
N ILE A 198 7.58 25.79 -19.69
CA ILE A 198 7.79 26.37 -18.35
C ILE A 198 6.92 27.61 -18.14
N THR A 199 6.14 27.65 -17.05
CA THR A 199 5.33 28.81 -16.66
C THR A 199 5.99 29.60 -15.52
N ALA A 200 5.50 30.82 -15.24
CA ALA A 200 5.96 31.65 -14.11
C ALA A 200 5.68 31.03 -12.71
N ASN A 201 4.95 29.91 -12.69
CA ASN A 201 4.60 29.09 -11.52
C ASN A 201 5.54 27.90 -11.30
N MET A 202 6.60 27.78 -12.11
CA MET A 202 7.55 26.68 -12.08
C MET A 202 8.96 27.17 -11.79
N VAL A 203 9.66 26.42 -10.94
CA VAL A 203 11.10 26.52 -10.70
C VAL A 203 11.75 25.20 -11.10
N CYS A 204 12.97 25.25 -11.62
CA CYS A 204 13.67 24.04 -12.08
C CYS A 204 14.94 23.83 -11.26
N ALA A 205 15.28 22.58 -11.01
CA ALA A 205 16.46 22.22 -10.22
C ALA A 205 17.11 20.93 -10.76
N GLY A 206 18.42 20.80 -10.57
CA GLY A 206 19.18 19.62 -10.97
C GLY A 206 20.68 19.84 -10.81
N ASP A 207 21.48 18.89 -11.28
CA ASP A 207 22.93 19.05 -11.39
C ASP A 207 23.42 18.68 -12.80
N LYS A 208 24.55 19.27 -13.23
CA LYS A 208 25.22 18.98 -14.51
C LYS A 208 25.72 17.53 -14.63
N SER A 209 25.69 16.77 -13.53
CA SER A 209 25.93 15.32 -13.50
C SER A 209 24.71 14.47 -13.86
N GLY A 210 23.52 15.05 -14.06
CA GLY A 210 22.30 14.29 -14.27
C GLY A 210 21.70 13.71 -12.98
N THR A 211 21.77 14.46 -11.88
CA THR A 211 21.08 14.09 -10.62
C THR A 211 19.74 14.83 -10.57
N ASP A 212 18.63 14.09 -10.41
CA ASP A 212 17.26 14.62 -10.38
C ASP A 212 16.31 13.69 -9.58
N SER A 213 15.13 14.20 -9.25
CA SER A 213 13.97 13.45 -8.74
C SER A 213 13.35 12.53 -9.81
N CYS A 214 12.60 11.50 -9.40
CA CYS A 214 11.99 10.56 -10.34
C CYS A 214 10.58 10.08 -9.93
N GLN A 215 10.02 9.11 -10.67
CA GLN A 215 8.65 8.63 -10.46
C GLN A 215 8.45 8.11 -9.03
N GLY A 216 7.50 8.70 -8.31
CA GLY A 216 7.22 8.42 -6.89
C GLY A 216 7.67 9.54 -5.94
N ASP A 217 8.60 10.40 -6.36
CA ASP A 217 9.00 11.59 -5.58
C ASP A 217 8.03 12.76 -5.77
N SER A 218 7.15 12.72 -6.79
CA SER A 218 6.09 13.69 -7.08
C SER A 218 5.41 14.24 -5.82
N GLY A 219 5.33 15.56 -5.68
CA GLY A 219 4.79 16.24 -4.49
C GLY A 219 5.73 16.28 -3.28
N GLY A 220 6.87 15.57 -3.32
CA GLY A 220 7.95 15.67 -2.35
C GLY A 220 8.69 17.01 -2.41
N PRO A 221 9.48 17.34 -1.38
CA PRO A 221 10.05 18.67 -1.19
C PRO A 221 11.31 18.94 -2.02
N LEU A 222 11.40 20.17 -2.55
CA LEU A 222 12.65 20.83 -2.88
C LEU A 222 12.98 21.84 -1.77
N VAL A 223 14.00 21.55 -0.95
CA VAL A 223 14.36 22.34 0.22
C VAL A 223 15.64 23.13 -0.04
N CYS A 224 15.53 24.44 -0.13
CA CYS A 224 16.66 25.35 -0.30
C CYS A 224 16.82 26.18 0.98
N GLN A 225 18.06 26.33 1.48
CA GLN A 225 18.36 27.16 2.66
C GLN A 225 17.48 26.86 3.90
N GLY A 226 17.03 25.60 4.05
CA GLY A 226 16.18 25.14 5.15
C GLY A 226 14.67 25.40 4.98
N ARG A 227 14.20 25.79 3.78
CA ARG A 227 12.80 26.13 3.50
C ARG A 227 12.26 25.46 2.24
N LEU A 228 10.94 25.30 2.19
CA LEU A 228 10.26 24.69 1.06
C LEU A 228 10.24 25.61 -0.17
N ARG A 229 11.20 25.44 -1.09
CA ARG A 229 11.29 26.25 -2.32
C ARG A 229 10.33 25.74 -3.41
N GLY A 230 10.09 24.44 -3.48
CA GLY A 230 9.23 23.84 -4.50
C GLY A 230 8.74 22.43 -4.14
N LEU A 231 7.89 21.88 -5.01
CA LEU A 231 7.37 20.50 -4.95
C LEU A 231 7.69 19.79 -6.27
N VAL A 232 8.17 18.55 -6.22
CA VAL A 232 8.41 17.74 -7.44
C VAL A 232 7.11 17.66 -8.28
N SER A 233 7.15 18.01 -9.56
CA SER A 233 5.95 18.02 -10.42
C SER A 233 6.12 17.17 -11.67
N TRP A 234 7.14 17.42 -12.49
CA TRP A 234 7.43 16.65 -13.71
C TRP A 234 8.88 16.80 -14.16
N GLY A 235 9.30 15.98 -15.13
CA GLY A 235 10.63 16.02 -15.73
C GLY A 235 10.69 15.17 -17.00
N GLU A 236 11.85 15.16 -17.66
CA GLU A 236 12.12 14.26 -18.79
C GLU A 236 12.18 12.79 -18.32
N VAL A 237 11.79 11.85 -19.18
CA VAL A 237 11.93 10.40 -18.93
C VAL A 237 12.85 9.80 -20.00
N PRO A 238 13.96 9.12 -19.63
CA PRO A 238 14.40 8.79 -18.27
C PRO A 238 14.84 10.01 -17.45
N CYS A 239 14.61 9.91 -16.13
CA CYS A 239 15.01 10.88 -15.12
C CYS A 239 16.54 11.12 -15.13
N GLY A 240 17.02 12.22 -14.56
CA GLY A 240 18.46 12.46 -14.42
C GLY A 240 19.18 12.87 -15.70
N SER A 241 18.49 13.54 -16.63
CA SER A 241 19.14 14.11 -17.81
C SER A 241 19.87 15.42 -17.46
N ALA A 242 21.20 15.43 -17.61
CA ALA A 242 22.04 16.62 -17.39
C ALA A 242 21.67 17.84 -18.28
N GLN A 243 20.84 17.64 -19.31
CA GLN A 243 20.36 18.68 -20.23
C GLN A 243 18.91 19.10 -19.95
N LYS A 244 18.15 18.30 -19.18
CA LYS A 244 16.73 18.50 -18.88
C LYS A 244 16.51 18.40 -17.37
N PRO A 245 16.62 19.51 -16.62
CA PRO A 245 16.48 19.50 -15.16
C PRO A 245 15.04 19.21 -14.74
N GLY A 246 14.83 18.69 -13.54
CA GLY A 246 13.49 18.48 -12.98
C GLY A 246 12.73 19.79 -12.84
N VAL A 247 11.41 19.71 -12.99
CA VAL A 247 10.49 20.86 -12.94
C VAL A 247 9.59 20.71 -11.70
N TYR A 248 9.60 21.77 -10.89
CA TYR A 248 9.00 21.82 -9.57
C TYR A 248 7.98 22.94 -9.52
N THR A 249 6.84 22.73 -8.84
CA THR A 249 5.87 23.80 -8.60
C THR A 249 6.49 24.83 -7.66
N ASP A 250 6.55 26.10 -8.07
CA ASP A 250 7.18 27.19 -7.32
C ASP A 250 6.29 27.61 -6.14
N VAL A 251 6.63 27.14 -4.93
CA VAL A 251 5.83 27.37 -3.71
C VAL A 251 5.75 28.85 -3.31
N CYS A 252 6.72 29.69 -3.74
CA CYS A 252 6.65 31.15 -3.51
C CYS A 252 5.44 31.80 -4.18
N ARG A 253 4.90 31.22 -5.26
CA ARG A 253 3.67 31.72 -5.91
C ARG A 253 2.39 31.37 -5.14
N TYR A 254 2.45 30.48 -4.16
CA TYR A 254 1.28 29.89 -3.51
C TYR A 254 1.14 30.20 -2.01
N CYS A 255 2.09 30.88 -1.37
CA CYS A 255 2.02 31.20 0.06
C CYS A 255 0.68 31.84 0.48
N ASP A 256 0.18 32.81 -0.30
CA ASP A 256 -1.13 33.43 -0.09
C ASP A 256 -2.30 32.44 -0.18
N TRP A 257 -2.32 31.60 -1.22
CA TRP A 257 -3.35 30.58 -1.40
C TRP A 257 -3.32 29.53 -0.29
N ILE A 258 -2.12 29.10 0.13
CA ILE A 258 -1.93 28.16 1.23
C ILE A 258 -2.48 28.74 2.53
N GLN A 259 -2.09 29.96 2.90
CA GLN A 259 -2.54 30.61 4.14
C GLN A 259 -4.06 30.81 4.15
N ARG A 260 -4.64 31.36 3.07
CA ARG A 260 -6.09 31.57 2.95
C ARG A 260 -6.87 30.25 3.03
N THR A 261 -6.41 29.20 2.34
CA THR A 261 -7.09 27.88 2.35
C THR A 261 -7.03 27.22 3.74
N ILE A 262 -5.93 27.37 4.47
CA ILE A 262 -5.80 26.88 5.84
C ILE A 262 -6.74 27.64 6.80
N GLN A 263 -6.87 28.96 6.64
CA GLN A 263 -7.70 29.82 7.50
C GLN A 263 -9.22 29.69 7.24
N LEU A 264 -9.64 29.49 5.99
CA LEU A 264 -11.05 29.49 5.60
C LEU A 264 -11.85 28.23 5.99
N LEU A 265 -11.18 27.20 6.56
CA LEU A 265 -11.79 25.91 6.88
C LEU A 265 -11.81 25.68 8.39
N PRO A 266 -12.91 26.01 9.10
CA PRO A 266 -12.97 26.00 10.56
C PRO A 266 -12.59 24.64 11.17
N GLU A 267 -12.15 24.68 12.42
CA GLU A 267 -11.90 23.47 13.21
C GLU A 267 -13.22 22.74 13.46
N ALA A 268 -13.22 21.42 13.27
CA ALA A 268 -14.37 20.59 13.63
C ALA A 268 -14.52 20.60 15.16
N PRO A 269 -15.72 20.88 15.72
CA PRO A 269 -15.86 21.12 17.15
C PRO A 269 -15.45 19.90 17.97
N HIS A 270 -14.42 20.07 18.79
CA HIS A 270 -13.95 19.02 19.69
C HIS A 270 -15.04 18.64 20.70
N PRO A 271 -15.28 17.33 20.97
CA PRO A 271 -16.20 16.92 22.02
C PRO A 271 -15.64 17.38 23.39
N PRO A 272 -16.48 17.95 24.28
CA PRO A 272 -16.00 18.56 25.51
C PRO A 272 -15.41 17.52 26.47
N VAL A 273 -14.12 17.66 26.77
CA VAL A 273 -13.42 16.88 27.78
C VAL A 273 -14.04 17.16 29.15
N ARG A 274 -14.73 16.16 29.73
CA ARG A 274 -15.28 16.26 31.09
C ARG A 274 -14.15 16.16 32.12
N ASN A 275 -13.58 17.30 32.47
CA ASN A 275 -12.65 17.42 33.59
C ASN A 275 -13.33 16.97 34.89
N ALA A 276 -12.85 15.85 35.46
CA ALA A 276 -13.33 15.30 36.72
C ALA A 276 -12.66 15.99 37.92
N THR A 277 -13.00 17.26 38.16
CA THR A 277 -12.61 17.99 39.39
C THR A 277 -13.74 17.98 40.41
N GLY A 278 -13.42 17.69 41.68
CA GLY A 278 -14.42 17.40 42.71
C GLY A 278 -15.14 18.64 43.25
N GLY A 279 -16.48 18.65 43.20
CA GLY A 279 -17.33 19.69 43.79
C GLY A 279 -18.21 19.16 44.92
N ARG A 280 -17.79 19.36 46.17
CA ARG A 280 -18.51 18.92 47.38
C ARG A 280 -19.64 19.92 47.73
N ARG A 281 -20.90 19.51 47.67
CA ARG A 281 -22.04 20.25 48.25
C ARG A 281 -22.97 19.34 49.05
N GLN A 282 -23.54 19.90 50.12
CA GLN A 282 -24.51 19.27 51.01
C GLN A 282 -25.87 19.98 50.88
N GLY A 283 -26.94 19.31 51.32
CA GLY A 283 -28.32 19.83 51.29
C GLY A 283 -29.09 19.41 50.04
N ALA A 284 -30.37 19.03 50.11
CA ALA A 284 -31.26 18.88 51.27
C ALA A 284 -32.24 17.70 51.10
N VAL A 285 -33.06 17.44 52.11
CA VAL A 285 -33.89 16.21 52.24
C VAL A 285 -35.19 16.29 51.45
N GLY A 286 -35.53 15.21 50.74
CA GLY A 286 -36.89 14.93 50.24
C GLY A 286 -37.24 13.44 50.44
N ARG A 287 -38.32 13.14 51.16
CA ARG A 287 -38.79 11.77 51.42
C ARG A 287 -39.79 11.30 50.36
N ALA A 288 -39.60 10.09 49.84
CA ALA A 288 -40.68 9.24 49.35
C ALA A 288 -40.32 7.77 49.66
N SER A 289 -41.29 6.98 50.15
CA SER A 289 -41.04 5.63 50.67
C SER A 289 -41.62 4.54 49.78
N TYR A 290 -40.84 3.49 49.51
CA TYR A 290 -41.34 2.22 48.98
C TYR A 290 -40.98 1.07 49.93
N LYS A 291 -41.94 0.17 50.19
CA LYS A 291 -41.88 -0.84 51.25
C LYS A 291 -41.14 -2.10 50.79
N LEU A 292 -40.25 -2.63 51.62
CA LEU A 292 -39.55 -3.88 51.36
C LEU A 292 -40.35 -5.09 51.89
N GLY A 293 -40.75 -5.99 51.00
CA GLY A 293 -41.43 -7.25 51.36
C GLY A 293 -40.44 -8.33 51.79
N ARG A 294 -40.47 -8.76 53.05
CA ARG A 294 -39.72 -9.93 53.55
C ARG A 294 -40.53 -11.22 53.46
N ARG A 295 -39.87 -12.33 53.10
CA ARG A 295 -40.18 -13.66 53.65
C ARG A 295 -38.90 -14.30 54.22
N ARG A 296 -39.07 -15.18 55.20
CA ARG A 296 -38.04 -15.94 55.93
C ARG A 296 -38.38 -17.43 55.87
N THR A 297 -37.37 -18.29 55.75
CA THR A 297 -37.20 -19.59 56.44
C THR A 297 -35.70 -19.95 56.26
N GLN A 298 -34.91 -20.13 57.33
CA GLN A 298 -34.80 -21.32 58.21
C GLN A 298 -34.04 -22.46 57.48
N SER A 299 -32.73 -22.68 57.65
CA SER A 299 -31.88 -22.90 58.85
C SER A 299 -31.74 -24.37 59.27
N GLN A 300 -30.57 -24.97 59.02
CA GLN A 300 -30.00 -26.05 59.84
C GLN A 300 -28.45 -26.02 59.77
N ARG A 301 -27.78 -26.62 60.77
CA ARG A 301 -26.34 -26.48 61.04
C ARG A 301 -25.81 -27.68 61.84
N LEU A 302 -24.72 -28.29 61.37
CA LEU A 302 -23.74 -29.16 62.07
C LEU A 302 -22.41 -29.02 61.28
N LYS A 303 -21.17 -28.85 61.79
CA LYS A 303 -20.43 -29.24 63.02
C LYS A 303 -20.18 -30.76 63.16
N ASP A 304 -18.97 -31.26 63.46
CA ASP A 304 -17.60 -30.69 63.61
C ASP A 304 -16.63 -31.55 62.71
N ARG A 305 -15.27 -31.64 62.76
CA ARG A 305 -14.18 -31.18 63.67
C ARG A 305 -12.81 -31.07 62.92
N ARG A 306 -11.69 -31.27 63.62
CA ARG A 306 -10.27 -31.46 63.20
C ARG A 306 -9.62 -32.42 64.23
N PRO A 307 -8.55 -33.21 63.94
CA PRO A 307 -7.13 -32.75 64.02
C PRO A 307 -6.23 -33.29 62.86
N VAL A 308 -5.13 -32.64 62.43
CA VAL A 308 -3.76 -32.48 63.00
C VAL A 308 -2.88 -33.75 63.04
N GLY A 309 -1.73 -33.69 62.36
CA GLY A 309 -0.56 -34.59 62.42
C GLY A 309 0.66 -33.88 61.77
N SER A 310 1.91 -34.18 62.19
CA SER A 310 3.12 -33.40 61.84
C SER A 310 4.41 -34.25 61.89
N LEU A 311 5.53 -33.68 61.39
CA LEU A 311 6.94 -34.14 61.20
C LEU A 311 7.28 -34.23 59.69
N ALA A 312 8.31 -33.59 59.12
CA ALA A 312 9.75 -33.45 59.46
C ALA A 312 10.56 -34.74 59.15
N GLU A 313 11.76 -34.73 58.55
CA GLU A 313 12.68 -33.65 58.12
C GLU A 313 13.71 -34.17 57.06
N LEU A 314 14.73 -33.36 56.69
CA LEU A 314 15.92 -33.70 55.86
C LEU A 314 15.67 -33.96 54.34
N GLY A 315 16.59 -33.66 53.39
CA GLY A 315 17.77 -32.78 53.42
C GLY A 315 19.02 -33.32 52.69
N GLY A 316 19.41 -32.76 51.52
CA GLY A 316 20.81 -32.86 51.02
C GLY A 316 21.09 -33.01 49.50
N ARG A 317 21.60 -31.91 48.90
CA ARG A 317 22.71 -31.78 47.92
C ARG A 317 22.74 -32.51 46.53
N GLU A 318 23.00 -31.65 45.53
CA GLU A 318 23.82 -31.78 44.30
C GLU A 318 25.16 -32.58 44.41
N PRO A 319 25.87 -32.99 43.32
CA PRO A 319 26.22 -32.10 42.17
C PRO A 319 26.50 -32.67 40.74
N ALA A 320 26.51 -31.74 39.78
CA ALA A 320 27.43 -31.54 38.63
C ALA A 320 27.71 -32.63 37.55
N SER A 321 28.04 -32.12 36.35
CA SER A 321 28.35 -32.84 35.09
C SER A 321 29.80 -33.34 34.96
N PRO A 322 30.09 -34.15 33.92
CA PRO A 322 31.35 -34.02 33.18
C PRO A 322 31.17 -33.86 31.65
N SER A 323 32.24 -33.41 30.99
CA SER A 323 32.36 -33.19 29.53
C SER A 323 33.17 -34.33 28.84
N PRO A 324 33.20 -34.43 27.48
CA PRO A 324 33.61 -35.67 26.80
C PRO A 324 35.12 -35.80 26.49
N LEU A 325 35.53 -37.01 26.07
CA LEU A 325 36.90 -37.39 25.68
C LEU A 325 37.02 -37.94 24.25
N ARG A 326 38.26 -37.96 23.73
CA ARG A 326 38.76 -38.44 22.42
C ARG A 326 40.21 -38.94 22.64
N PRO A 327 40.90 -39.62 21.70
CA PRO A 327 40.47 -40.43 20.54
C PRO A 327 40.97 -41.91 20.72
N PRO A 328 41.22 -42.73 19.66
CA PRO A 328 42.43 -42.61 18.81
C PRO A 328 42.13 -42.78 17.30
N ALA A 329 43.12 -43.08 16.45
CA ALA A 329 43.05 -42.94 14.98
C ALA A 329 43.72 -44.08 14.18
N GLY A 330 43.38 -44.18 12.88
CA GLY A 330 44.29 -44.69 11.83
C GLY A 330 43.83 -45.87 10.97
N ALA A 331 43.42 -45.61 9.71
CA ALA A 331 43.50 -46.52 8.55
C ALA A 331 43.19 -45.74 7.24
N VAL A 332 43.54 -46.28 6.05
CA VAL A 332 43.51 -45.56 4.76
C VAL A 332 42.94 -46.43 3.62
N MET A 333 42.04 -45.88 2.78
CA MET A 333 41.93 -46.18 1.34
C MET A 333 41.01 -45.17 0.59
N MET A 334 40.87 -45.29 -0.74
CA MET A 334 40.47 -44.22 -1.68
C MET A 334 39.17 -44.50 -2.51
N PRO A 335 38.63 -43.53 -3.30
CA PRO A 335 37.20 -43.43 -3.64
C PRO A 335 36.80 -44.04 -5.02
N PRO A 336 35.54 -43.82 -5.48
CA PRO A 336 35.39 -42.95 -6.65
C PRO A 336 34.13 -42.04 -6.74
N VAL A 337 34.35 -40.80 -7.23
CA VAL A 337 33.65 -40.08 -8.33
C VAL A 337 32.11 -39.90 -8.32
N ASN A 338 31.64 -38.65 -8.09
CA ASN A 338 31.02 -37.78 -9.13
C ASN A 338 30.56 -36.40 -8.59
N SER A 339 30.79 -35.31 -9.34
CA SER A 339 30.17 -33.98 -9.12
C SER A 339 30.33 -33.07 -10.38
N PRO A 340 29.33 -32.25 -10.80
CA PRO A 340 29.34 -31.63 -12.13
C PRO A 340 29.67 -30.13 -12.17
N TRP A 341 30.86 -29.76 -12.66
CA TRP A 341 31.25 -28.36 -12.97
C TRP A 341 32.15 -28.26 -14.22
N ALA A 342 31.72 -28.84 -15.34
CA ALA A 342 32.55 -29.07 -16.54
C ALA A 342 32.06 -28.39 -17.84
N TRP A 343 31.53 -27.15 -17.77
CA TRP A 343 31.00 -26.42 -18.93
C TRP A 343 31.32 -24.90 -18.99
N MET A 344 32.40 -24.43 -18.36
CA MET A 344 32.77 -22.99 -18.33
C MET A 344 34.16 -22.63 -18.91
N LEU A 345 34.79 -23.53 -19.69
CA LEU A 345 36.07 -23.26 -20.37
C LEU A 345 36.04 -23.72 -21.83
N ALA A 346 35.12 -23.15 -22.64
CA ALA A 346 34.94 -23.54 -24.05
C ALA A 346 34.56 -22.37 -25.00
N PHE A 347 34.78 -21.10 -24.61
CA PHE A 347 34.31 -19.94 -25.42
C PHE A 347 35.27 -18.73 -25.47
N LEU A 348 36.57 -18.95 -25.26
CA LEU A 348 37.59 -17.89 -25.26
C LEU A 348 38.90 -18.27 -25.97
N MET A 349 38.83 -18.71 -27.24
CA MET A 349 39.95 -18.68 -28.20
C MET A 349 39.44 -18.79 -29.66
N SER A 350 39.04 -17.68 -30.29
CA SER A 350 38.72 -17.65 -31.73
C SER A 350 38.62 -16.23 -32.35
N VAL A 351 39.54 -15.31 -32.00
CA VAL A 351 39.67 -14.02 -32.70
C VAL A 351 41.14 -13.76 -33.06
N LEU A 352 41.51 -14.04 -34.31
CA LEU A 352 42.50 -13.36 -35.15
C LEU A 352 42.89 -14.24 -36.35
N THR A 353 42.32 -13.98 -37.55
CA THR A 353 43.03 -13.95 -38.85
C THR A 353 42.04 -13.75 -40.01
N MET A 354 42.36 -12.81 -40.91
CA MET A 354 41.65 -12.52 -42.20
C MET A 354 40.19 -12.02 -42.07
N GLY A 355 39.69 -11.10 -42.91
CA GLY A 355 40.36 -10.27 -43.93
C GLY A 355 39.34 -9.57 -44.84
N ASP A 356 39.31 -8.23 -44.83
CA ASP A 356 38.57 -7.36 -45.78
C ASP A 356 39.06 -7.56 -47.23
N PRO A 357 38.27 -7.30 -48.30
CA PRO A 357 37.62 -5.99 -48.53
C PRO A 357 36.26 -5.96 -49.29
N GLY A 358 35.65 -4.78 -49.45
CA GLY A 358 35.02 -4.46 -50.76
C GLY A 358 33.77 -3.56 -50.91
N LEU A 359 33.71 -2.39 -50.26
CA LEU A 359 33.02 -1.15 -50.74
C LEU A 359 31.78 -1.21 -51.70
N THR A 360 30.61 -0.79 -51.21
CA THR A 360 29.67 0.25 -51.78
C THR A 360 28.32 0.21 -51.03
N GLY A 361 27.49 1.25 -50.94
CA GLY A 361 27.66 2.68 -51.25
C GLY A 361 26.34 3.48 -51.22
N GLN A 362 26.38 4.70 -50.65
CA GLN A 362 25.52 5.86 -50.98
C GLN A 362 24.04 5.99 -50.49
N LYS A 363 23.87 6.86 -49.46
CA LYS A 363 22.90 7.99 -49.28
C LYS A 363 21.37 7.84 -49.53
N ASN A 364 20.63 8.25 -48.49
CA ASN A 364 19.52 9.23 -48.45
C ASN A 364 18.42 9.27 -49.54
N GLY A 365 17.17 9.05 -49.10
CA GLY A 365 15.98 9.82 -49.48
C GLY A 365 15.05 9.85 -48.25
N ALA A 366 14.50 10.96 -47.73
CA ALA A 366 14.05 12.23 -48.29
C ALA A 366 12.80 12.12 -49.18
N CYS A 367 11.65 12.52 -48.62
CA CYS A 367 10.48 12.96 -49.37
C CYS A 367 10.07 14.33 -48.81
N LEU A 368 9.89 15.30 -49.70
CA LEU A 368 9.64 16.70 -49.39
C LEU A 368 8.23 17.10 -49.84
N GLY A 369 7.52 17.83 -48.98
CA GLY A 369 6.32 18.58 -49.34
C GLY A 369 5.05 17.74 -49.61
N ASN A 370 3.90 18.39 -49.84
CA ASN A 370 3.70 19.84 -49.75
C ASN A 370 2.22 20.19 -49.51
N GLN A 371 1.99 21.18 -48.62
CA GLN A 371 0.97 22.24 -48.75
C GLN A 371 -0.54 21.86 -48.80
N ALA A 372 -1.47 22.66 -48.26
CA ALA A 372 -1.38 23.85 -47.41
C ALA A 372 -2.70 24.10 -46.66
N CYS A 373 -2.64 25.02 -45.68
CA CYS A 373 -3.60 26.02 -45.20
C CYS A 373 -5.08 25.95 -45.67
N GLN A 374 -6.09 26.33 -44.87
CA GLN A 374 -6.18 27.61 -44.15
C GLN A 374 -7.03 27.57 -42.86
N GLU A 375 -6.93 28.65 -42.08
CA GLU A 375 -7.81 29.02 -40.97
C GLU A 375 -9.22 29.40 -41.45
N TYR A 376 -10.23 29.32 -40.58
CA TYR A 376 -11.32 30.31 -40.52
C TYR A 376 -11.81 30.51 -39.09
N ARG A 377 -12.43 31.67 -38.82
CA ARG A 377 -12.63 32.22 -37.47
C ARG A 377 -14.05 32.75 -37.30
N ASN A 378 -14.71 32.35 -36.21
CA ASN A 378 -15.97 32.87 -35.64
C ASN A 378 -17.22 32.95 -36.54
N HIS A 379 -18.37 32.52 -36.00
CA HIS A 379 -19.59 33.32 -36.06
C HIS A 379 -20.50 33.03 -34.85
N GLU A 380 -21.43 33.93 -34.55
CA GLU A 380 -22.13 34.01 -33.27
C GLU A 380 -23.66 34.01 -33.39
N GLN A 381 -24.32 33.56 -32.31
CA GLN A 381 -25.69 33.89 -31.85
C GLN A 381 -26.94 33.36 -32.58
N ALA A 382 -28.06 33.50 -31.85
CA ALA A 382 -29.46 33.14 -32.10
C ALA A 382 -29.78 31.63 -32.22
N GLY A 383 -30.72 31.05 -31.47
CA GLY A 383 -31.49 31.54 -30.32
C GLY A 383 -32.98 31.22 -30.40
N SER A 384 -33.53 30.53 -29.40
CA SER A 384 -34.98 30.44 -29.17
C SER A 384 -35.28 30.28 -27.68
N ARG A 385 -36.45 30.76 -27.26
CA ARG A 385 -36.86 30.93 -25.86
C ARG A 385 -38.32 30.54 -25.70
N HIS A 386 -38.57 29.43 -25.00
CA HIS A 386 -39.88 29.12 -24.45
C HIS A 386 -39.77 28.97 -22.93
N GLN A 387 -40.69 29.63 -22.23
CA GLN A 387 -40.94 29.55 -20.79
C GLN A 387 -42.44 29.27 -20.61
N VAL A 388 -42.87 29.04 -19.36
CA VAL A 388 -44.27 28.76 -18.96
C VAL A 388 -44.67 27.31 -19.32
N GLU A 389 -45.26 26.49 -18.43
CA GLU A 389 -45.85 26.77 -17.11
C GLU A 389 -45.44 25.77 -16.01
N SER A 390 -45.74 26.12 -14.75
CA SER A 390 -45.45 25.32 -13.56
C SER A 390 -46.56 24.35 -13.18
N ARG A 391 -46.20 23.14 -12.75
CA ARG A 391 -47.01 22.32 -11.82
C ARG A 391 -46.13 21.72 -10.72
N GLN A 392 -46.69 21.60 -9.52
CA GLN A 392 -46.07 20.98 -8.36
C GLN A 392 -46.49 19.50 -8.22
N ASP A 393 -45.90 18.84 -7.23
CA ASP A 393 -46.18 17.51 -6.68
C ASP A 393 -45.57 16.31 -7.41
N GLY A 394 -44.97 15.42 -6.60
CA GLY A 394 -44.17 14.28 -7.07
C GLY A 394 -42.84 14.10 -6.33
N ASN A 395 -42.83 14.12 -4.98
CA ASN A 395 -41.64 13.76 -4.20
C ASN A 395 -41.40 12.25 -4.30
N ASN A 396 -40.51 11.83 -5.22
CA ASN A 396 -40.05 10.45 -5.29
C ASN A 396 -38.54 10.37 -5.13
N GLN A 397 -38.09 10.19 -3.89
CA GLN A 397 -36.74 9.71 -3.60
C GLN A 397 -36.70 8.22 -3.92
N ASP A 398 -36.07 7.82 -5.02
CA ASP A 398 -35.71 6.43 -5.25
C ASP A 398 -34.24 6.28 -5.64
N THR A 399 -33.67 5.19 -5.17
CA THR A 399 -32.23 4.93 -5.11
C THR A 399 -31.62 4.58 -6.47
N GLU A 400 -30.49 5.21 -6.82
CA GLU A 400 -29.53 4.64 -7.77
C GLU A 400 -28.41 3.90 -7.01
N ASN A 401 -27.95 2.78 -7.59
CA ASN A 401 -27.35 1.65 -6.86
C ASN A 401 -25.81 1.71 -6.77
N ARG A 402 -25.11 1.09 -5.81
CA ARG A 402 -25.29 -0.20 -5.08
C ARG A 402 -24.98 -1.44 -5.95
N ILE A 403 -24.22 -2.42 -5.39
CA ILE A 403 -23.27 -3.31 -6.12
C ILE A 403 -23.79 -3.77 -7.48
N LEU A 404 -23.44 -3.04 -8.54
CA LEU A 404 -23.86 -3.26 -9.94
C LEU A 404 -25.22 -3.96 -10.06
N ASN A 405 -26.27 -3.22 -9.65
CA ASN A 405 -27.67 -3.65 -9.48
C ASN A 405 -28.00 -4.38 -8.15
N GLY A 406 -27.17 -4.20 -7.12
CA GLY A 406 -27.35 -4.74 -5.77
C GLY A 406 -28.12 -3.80 -4.83
N LYS A 407 -28.52 -4.32 -3.66
CA LYS A 407 -29.34 -3.64 -2.65
C LYS A 407 -28.65 -3.61 -1.29
N ASP A 408 -29.09 -2.73 -0.37
CA ASP A 408 -28.72 -2.86 1.05
C ASP A 408 -29.16 -4.24 1.56
N CYS A 409 -28.29 -4.94 2.31
CA CYS A 409 -28.69 -6.12 3.05
C CYS A 409 -29.67 -5.75 4.18
N GLU A 410 -30.55 -6.67 4.57
CA GLU A 410 -31.35 -6.47 5.78
C GLU A 410 -30.46 -6.58 7.05
N PRO A 411 -30.58 -5.67 8.04
CA PRO A 411 -29.66 -5.59 9.18
C PRO A 411 -29.59 -6.88 10.03
N ARG A 412 -28.38 -7.48 10.09
CA ARG A 412 -28.04 -8.76 10.74
C ARG A 412 -28.50 -10.04 10.02
N THR A 413 -28.90 -9.96 8.75
CA THR A 413 -29.17 -11.18 7.95
C THR A 413 -27.90 -11.97 7.57
N GLN A 414 -26.72 -11.34 7.59
CA GLN A 414 -25.42 -11.93 7.25
C GLN A 414 -24.51 -12.04 8.49
N PRO A 415 -24.87 -12.80 9.56
CA PRO A 415 -24.12 -12.81 10.82
C PRO A 415 -22.73 -13.47 10.74
N TRP A 416 -22.41 -14.13 9.62
CA TRP A 416 -21.08 -14.65 9.30
C TRP A 416 -20.16 -13.62 8.63
N GLN A 417 -20.69 -12.48 8.18
CA GLN A 417 -19.93 -11.49 7.44
C GLN A 417 -18.78 -10.92 8.29
N ALA A 418 -17.58 -10.96 7.72
CA ALA A 418 -16.39 -10.33 8.28
C ALA A 418 -15.77 -9.35 7.29
N ALA A 419 -15.09 -8.34 7.82
CA ALA A 419 -14.24 -7.44 7.06
C ALA A 419 -12.80 -7.57 7.54
N LEU A 420 -11.87 -7.71 6.60
CA LEU A 420 -10.44 -7.62 6.82
C LEU A 420 -10.00 -6.18 6.58
N PHE A 421 -9.62 -5.52 7.66
CA PHE A 421 -9.06 -4.18 7.64
C PHE A 421 -7.55 -4.25 7.81
N LEU A 422 -6.84 -3.40 7.06
CA LEU A 422 -5.45 -3.07 7.33
C LEU A 422 -5.39 -1.79 8.16
N LYS A 423 -4.24 -1.51 8.79
CA LYS A 423 -4.11 -0.37 9.71
C LYS A 423 -3.74 0.90 8.93
N PRO A 424 -4.51 2.00 9.03
CA PRO A 424 -5.54 2.30 10.00
C PRO A 424 -6.92 2.39 9.33
N GLU A 425 -7.64 1.28 9.32
CA GLU A 425 -9.07 1.20 9.01
C GLU A 425 -9.45 1.38 7.53
N SER A 426 -8.54 1.01 6.60
CA SER A 426 -8.91 0.68 5.22
C SER A 426 -9.51 -0.73 5.14
N LEU A 427 -10.72 -0.86 4.56
CA LEU A 427 -11.23 -2.16 4.13
C LEU A 427 -10.30 -2.66 3.02
N PHE A 428 -9.80 -3.88 3.18
CA PHE A 428 -8.87 -4.49 2.23
C PHE A 428 -9.47 -5.71 1.52
N CYS A 429 -10.14 -6.59 2.27
CA CYS A 429 -10.87 -7.74 1.74
C CYS A 429 -12.10 -8.06 2.60
N GLY A 430 -13.08 -8.75 2.03
CA GLY A 430 -14.08 -9.50 2.76
C GLY A 430 -13.49 -10.76 3.42
N ALA A 431 -14.23 -11.30 4.39
CA ALA A 431 -13.98 -12.61 4.98
C ALA A 431 -15.28 -13.20 5.55
N VAL A 432 -15.24 -14.47 5.96
CA VAL A 432 -16.40 -15.21 6.42
C VAL A 432 -16.09 -15.97 7.71
N LEU A 433 -16.89 -15.78 8.75
CA LEU A 433 -16.76 -16.55 10.00
C LEU A 433 -17.23 -18.00 9.77
N VAL A 434 -16.31 -18.95 9.84
CA VAL A 434 -16.58 -20.39 9.62
C VAL A 434 -16.38 -21.25 10.88
N HIS A 435 -15.78 -20.68 11.92
CA HIS A 435 -15.66 -21.29 13.25
C HIS A 435 -15.53 -20.15 14.30
N PRO A 436 -15.90 -20.35 15.57
CA PRO A 436 -15.75 -19.33 16.63
C PRO A 436 -14.34 -18.78 16.89
N GLN A 437 -13.31 -19.15 16.11
CA GLN A 437 -11.96 -18.55 16.17
C GLN A 437 -11.29 -18.44 14.79
N TRP A 438 -12.01 -18.66 13.70
CA TRP A 438 -11.44 -18.67 12.35
C TRP A 438 -12.36 -17.98 11.36
N VAL A 439 -11.78 -17.06 10.59
CA VAL A 439 -12.40 -16.55 9.37
C VAL A 439 -11.71 -17.13 8.13
N LEU A 440 -12.48 -17.36 7.09
CA LEU A 440 -12.04 -17.77 5.76
C LEU A 440 -12.05 -16.55 4.83
N THR A 441 -11.09 -16.44 3.92
CA THR A 441 -10.95 -15.37 2.93
C THR A 441 -10.19 -15.88 1.71
N ALA A 442 -9.97 -15.07 0.68
CA ALA A 442 -9.13 -15.44 -0.46
C ALA A 442 -7.64 -15.44 -0.06
N ALA A 443 -6.84 -16.33 -0.62
CA ALA A 443 -5.38 -16.33 -0.46
C ALA A 443 -4.69 -15.15 -1.16
N HIS A 444 -5.30 -14.56 -2.19
CA HIS A 444 -4.76 -13.35 -2.79
C HIS A 444 -4.75 -12.16 -1.80
N CYS A 445 -5.63 -12.19 -0.79
CA CYS A 445 -5.67 -11.29 0.36
C CYS A 445 -4.58 -11.57 1.41
N GLN A 446 -3.55 -12.38 1.12
CA GLN A 446 -2.46 -12.59 2.07
C GLN A 446 -1.59 -11.34 2.24
N LYS A 447 -1.48 -10.91 3.50
CA LYS A 447 -0.56 -9.90 4.02
C LYS A 447 0.24 -10.53 5.19
N PRO A 448 1.34 -9.93 5.68
CA PRO A 448 2.12 -10.50 6.78
C PRO A 448 1.29 -10.78 8.04
N SER A 449 1.64 -11.83 8.79
CA SER A 449 0.96 -12.19 10.05
C SER A 449 0.88 -11.01 11.02
N GLN A 450 -0.22 -10.90 11.79
CA GLN A 450 -0.54 -9.79 12.70
C GLN A 450 -0.93 -8.44 12.03
N SER A 451 -0.95 -8.34 10.70
CA SER A 451 -1.45 -7.15 9.99
C SER A 451 -2.97 -6.98 10.07
N TYR A 452 -3.73 -8.08 10.00
CA TYR A 452 -5.19 -8.07 9.89
C TYR A 452 -5.89 -7.60 11.17
N VAL A 453 -6.71 -6.55 11.04
CA VAL A 453 -7.81 -6.26 11.95
C VAL A 453 -9.07 -6.90 11.38
N VAL A 454 -9.67 -7.83 12.11
CA VAL A 454 -10.89 -8.52 11.68
C VAL A 454 -12.09 -7.89 12.39
N MET A 455 -13.04 -7.35 11.63
CA MET A 455 -14.30 -6.85 12.17
C MET A 455 -15.44 -7.82 11.86
N LEU A 456 -16.26 -8.11 12.87
CA LEU A 456 -17.46 -8.96 12.80
C LEU A 456 -18.67 -8.21 13.38
N GLY A 457 -19.88 -8.58 12.96
CA GLY A 457 -21.12 -8.07 13.54
C GLY A 457 -21.36 -6.58 13.25
N ARG A 458 -20.98 -6.15 12.05
CA ARG A 458 -21.21 -4.81 11.53
C ARG A 458 -22.20 -4.85 10.38
N TYR A 459 -23.08 -3.85 10.31
CA TYR A 459 -23.90 -3.53 9.15
C TYR A 459 -23.29 -2.35 8.37
N ARG A 460 -22.64 -1.40 9.07
CA ARG A 460 -21.96 -0.25 8.46
C ARG A 460 -20.45 -0.34 8.61
N LEU A 461 -19.68 0.03 7.58
CA LEU A 461 -18.20 0.03 7.67
C LEU A 461 -17.67 0.98 8.75
N HIS A 462 -18.33 2.13 8.93
CA HIS A 462 -17.91 3.18 9.84
C HIS A 462 -18.99 3.48 10.90
N GLY A 463 -18.58 4.14 11.99
CA GLY A 463 -19.40 4.35 13.19
C GLY A 463 -19.28 3.20 14.21
N TYR A 464 -20.07 3.27 15.28
CA TYR A 464 -20.12 2.26 16.34
C TYR A 464 -21.44 1.47 16.32
N GLU A 465 -21.34 0.15 16.37
CA GLU A 465 -22.48 -0.76 16.52
C GLU A 465 -22.26 -1.66 17.74
N ALA A 466 -23.31 -1.92 18.54
CA ALA A 466 -23.19 -2.57 19.85
C ALA A 466 -22.78 -4.05 19.77
N ASP A 467 -23.27 -4.77 18.75
CA ASP A 467 -22.95 -6.18 18.55
C ASP A 467 -21.54 -6.42 18.00
N GLN A 468 -20.88 -5.39 17.47
CA GLN A 468 -19.61 -5.54 16.73
C GLN A 468 -18.49 -6.15 17.58
N LYS A 469 -17.56 -6.85 16.92
CA LYS A 469 -16.32 -7.34 17.55
C LYS A 469 -15.13 -7.02 16.65
N ILE A 470 -14.14 -6.33 17.23
CA ILE A 470 -12.84 -6.06 16.61
C ILE A 470 -11.83 -7.04 17.20
N LEU A 471 -11.18 -7.79 16.31
CA LEU A 471 -10.29 -8.93 16.59
C LEU A 471 -8.99 -8.76 15.79
N LEU A 472 -7.95 -9.51 16.15
CA LEU A 472 -6.69 -9.53 15.41
C LEU A 472 -6.48 -10.89 14.76
N GLY A 473 -6.10 -10.89 13.49
CA GLY A 473 -5.63 -12.09 12.79
C GLY A 473 -4.19 -12.39 13.18
N ILE A 474 -3.99 -13.32 14.11
CA ILE A 474 -2.66 -13.62 14.67
C ILE A 474 -1.79 -14.46 13.72
N GLN A 475 -2.43 -15.25 12.87
CA GLN A 475 -1.75 -16.16 11.94
C GLN A 475 -2.66 -16.42 10.74
N SER A 476 -2.07 -16.50 9.56
CA SER A 476 -2.76 -16.76 8.29
C SER A 476 -2.19 -17.99 7.59
N PHE A 477 -3.08 -18.84 7.09
CA PHE A 477 -2.80 -20.13 6.48
C PHE A 477 -3.39 -20.15 5.06
N PRO A 478 -2.66 -19.69 4.03
CA PRO A 478 -3.08 -19.88 2.64
C PRO A 478 -3.11 -21.37 2.31
N HIS A 479 -3.95 -21.76 1.35
CA HIS A 479 -3.92 -23.12 0.83
C HIS A 479 -2.55 -23.39 0.17
N PRO A 480 -1.87 -24.52 0.47
CA PRO A 480 -0.48 -24.74 0.04
C PRO A 480 -0.30 -24.80 -1.48
N ASN A 481 -1.37 -25.15 -2.21
CA ASN A 481 -1.37 -25.18 -3.67
C ASN A 481 -1.99 -23.92 -4.30
N TYR A 482 -2.08 -22.80 -3.57
CA TYR A 482 -2.53 -21.53 -4.13
C TYR A 482 -1.55 -21.03 -5.20
N THR A 483 -2.04 -20.57 -6.34
CA THR A 483 -1.20 -20.08 -7.45
C THR A 483 -1.48 -18.62 -7.83
N ARG A 484 -0.41 -17.92 -8.26
CA ARG A 484 -0.47 -16.64 -8.96
C ARG A 484 0.23 -16.80 -10.33
N PRO A 485 -0.25 -16.15 -11.40
CA PRO A 485 -1.43 -15.28 -11.47
C PRO A 485 -2.76 -16.04 -11.61
N ALA A 486 -2.77 -17.37 -11.78
CA ALA A 486 -3.96 -18.13 -12.17
C ALA A 486 -5.09 -18.29 -11.12
N HIS A 487 -4.91 -17.78 -9.88
CA HIS A 487 -5.90 -17.85 -8.79
C HIS A 487 -6.46 -19.27 -8.50
N SER A 488 -5.72 -20.34 -8.85
CA SER A 488 -6.12 -21.71 -8.49
C SER A 488 -6.00 -21.91 -6.99
N ASN A 489 -7.01 -22.53 -6.38
CA ASN A 489 -7.08 -22.77 -4.93
C ASN A 489 -6.95 -21.46 -4.09
N ASP A 490 -7.61 -20.38 -4.52
CA ASP A 490 -7.56 -19.08 -3.86
C ASP A 490 -8.41 -19.02 -2.58
N LEU A 491 -7.92 -19.65 -1.51
CA LEU A 491 -8.49 -19.59 -0.16
C LEU A 491 -7.44 -19.62 0.96
N MET A 492 -7.75 -18.93 2.06
CA MET A 492 -6.90 -18.76 3.22
C MET A 492 -7.72 -18.74 4.51
N LEU A 493 -7.24 -19.41 5.55
CA LEU A 493 -7.77 -19.32 6.91
C LEU A 493 -6.98 -18.30 7.74
N ILE A 494 -7.67 -17.46 8.50
CA ILE A 494 -7.05 -16.53 9.47
C ILE A 494 -7.50 -16.91 10.88
N LYS A 495 -6.54 -17.21 11.76
CA LYS A 495 -6.77 -17.50 13.17
C LYS A 495 -6.96 -16.21 13.96
N LEU A 496 -8.04 -16.13 14.73
CA LEU A 496 -8.38 -14.97 15.54
C LEU A 496 -7.69 -15.03 16.92
N ASN A 497 -7.30 -13.87 17.46
CA ASN A 497 -6.62 -13.76 18.75
C ASN A 497 -7.41 -14.26 19.97
N ARG A 498 -8.73 -14.40 19.84
CA ARG A 498 -9.62 -14.98 20.86
C ARG A 498 -10.88 -15.55 20.20
N LYS A 499 -11.59 -16.43 20.92
CA LYS A 499 -12.89 -16.93 20.48
C LYS A 499 -13.95 -15.83 20.49
N VAL A 500 -14.88 -15.88 19.55
CA VAL A 500 -16.15 -15.14 19.59
C VAL A 500 -17.25 -16.00 20.21
N LEU A 501 -18.30 -15.34 20.69
CA LEU A 501 -19.54 -15.98 21.15
C LEU A 501 -20.63 -15.66 20.14
N ASP A 502 -21.52 -16.62 19.89
CA ASP A 502 -22.67 -16.44 19.01
C ASP A 502 -23.62 -15.35 19.54
N THR A 503 -24.06 -14.46 18.66
CA THR A 503 -25.07 -13.42 18.91
C THR A 503 -26.05 -13.35 17.74
N LYS A 504 -27.02 -12.43 17.77
CA LYS A 504 -27.90 -12.17 16.62
C LYS A 504 -27.16 -11.59 15.40
N GLY A 505 -26.00 -10.95 15.60
CA GLY A 505 -25.21 -10.33 14.54
C GLY A 505 -23.87 -11.03 14.25
N ILE A 506 -23.47 -12.02 15.04
CA ILE A 506 -22.21 -12.77 14.88
C ILE A 506 -22.50 -14.25 15.04
N LYS A 507 -22.38 -15.03 13.97
CA LYS A 507 -22.56 -16.49 14.00
C LYS A 507 -21.78 -17.16 12.86
N PRO A 508 -21.05 -18.25 13.10
CA PRO A 508 -20.41 -19.00 12.02
C PRO A 508 -21.40 -19.59 11.01
N ILE A 509 -21.03 -19.63 9.73
CA ILE A 509 -21.76 -20.34 8.66
C ILE A 509 -21.11 -21.71 8.36
N ASN A 510 -21.95 -22.70 8.03
CA ASN A 510 -21.49 -24.00 7.57
C ASN A 510 -21.04 -23.93 6.11
N ILE A 511 -19.86 -24.48 5.83
CA ILE A 511 -19.35 -24.66 4.46
C ILE A 511 -20.13 -25.77 3.77
N THR A 512 -20.45 -25.57 2.49
CA THR A 512 -21.17 -26.52 1.64
C THR A 512 -20.57 -27.92 1.65
N THR A 513 -21.40 -28.96 1.57
CA THR A 513 -20.96 -30.33 1.32
C THR A 513 -21.40 -30.83 -0.06
N GLN A 514 -21.73 -29.92 -0.98
CA GLN A 514 -22.18 -30.23 -2.34
C GLN A 514 -21.42 -29.34 -3.35
N ALA A 515 -21.23 -29.87 -4.58
CA ALA A 515 -20.64 -29.10 -5.66
C ALA A 515 -21.55 -27.94 -6.11
N PRO A 516 -21.02 -26.88 -6.73
CA PRO A 516 -21.82 -25.84 -7.37
C PRO A 516 -22.83 -26.44 -8.36
N ILE A 517 -24.11 -26.11 -8.22
CA ILE A 517 -25.20 -26.58 -9.10
C ILE A 517 -25.57 -25.43 -10.04
N THR A 518 -25.39 -25.61 -11.35
CA THR A 518 -25.78 -24.61 -12.35
C THR A 518 -27.27 -24.27 -12.24
N GLY A 519 -27.59 -22.98 -12.32
CA GLY A 519 -28.94 -22.43 -12.12
C GLY A 519 -29.34 -22.23 -10.66
N ALA A 520 -28.53 -22.66 -9.67
CA ALA A 520 -28.80 -22.36 -8.27
C ALA A 520 -28.64 -20.86 -7.99
N GLN A 521 -29.64 -20.27 -7.33
CA GLN A 521 -29.56 -18.91 -6.80
C GLN A 521 -28.69 -18.86 -5.55
N CYS A 522 -27.86 -17.83 -5.47
CA CYS A 522 -26.93 -17.57 -4.37
C CYS A 522 -26.90 -16.09 -4.03
N LEU A 523 -26.66 -15.78 -2.77
CA LEU A 523 -26.47 -14.42 -2.27
C LEU A 523 -24.98 -14.15 -2.08
N VAL A 524 -24.47 -13.09 -2.70
CA VAL A 524 -23.18 -12.48 -2.37
C VAL A 524 -23.43 -11.27 -1.47
N SER A 525 -22.56 -11.04 -0.48
CA SER A 525 -22.64 -9.84 0.34
C SER A 525 -21.28 -9.27 0.73
N GLY A 526 -21.18 -7.95 0.76
CA GLY A 526 -19.91 -7.26 0.97
C GLY A 526 -20.03 -5.74 0.98
N TRP A 527 -18.86 -5.10 1.01
CA TRP A 527 -18.71 -3.64 1.01
C TRP A 527 -17.70 -3.19 -0.07
N GLY A 528 -17.49 -4.00 -1.11
CA GLY A 528 -16.74 -3.62 -2.30
C GLY A 528 -17.40 -2.48 -3.06
N THR A 529 -16.68 -1.93 -4.02
CA THR A 529 -17.17 -0.80 -4.83
C THR A 529 -18.45 -1.17 -5.57
N THR A 530 -19.44 -0.28 -5.51
CA THR A 530 -20.74 -0.53 -6.10
C THR A 530 -20.84 -0.22 -7.58
N SER A 531 -19.81 0.42 -8.12
CA SER A 531 -19.76 0.94 -9.49
C SER A 531 -18.35 0.77 -10.07
N SER A 532 -18.28 0.72 -11.39
CA SER A 532 -17.05 0.53 -12.16
C SER A 532 -17.18 1.22 -13.52
N PRO A 533 -16.14 1.85 -14.09
CA PRO A 533 -14.78 2.00 -13.57
C PRO A 533 -14.63 3.08 -12.48
N HIS A 534 -15.61 3.98 -12.34
CA HIS A 534 -15.65 4.97 -11.25
C HIS A 534 -16.11 4.27 -9.96
N VAL A 535 -15.26 4.23 -8.94
CA VAL A 535 -15.51 3.46 -7.72
C VAL A 535 -16.31 4.24 -6.66
N HIS A 536 -17.31 3.60 -6.06
CA HIS A 536 -18.12 4.12 -4.97
C HIS A 536 -18.25 3.07 -3.86
N TYR A 537 -17.63 3.29 -2.69
CA TYR A 537 -17.65 2.31 -1.61
C TYR A 537 -18.87 2.52 -0.69
N PRO A 538 -19.71 1.50 -0.51
CA PRO A 538 -20.97 1.63 0.22
C PRO A 538 -20.72 1.66 1.71
N GLN A 539 -21.34 2.62 2.40
CA GLN A 539 -21.25 2.74 3.86
C GLN A 539 -22.02 1.61 4.61
N VAL A 540 -22.83 0.85 3.89
CA VAL A 540 -23.78 -0.17 4.37
C VAL A 540 -23.49 -1.49 3.66
N LEU A 541 -23.65 -2.62 4.33
CA LEU A 541 -23.45 -3.95 3.74
C LEU A 541 -24.42 -4.15 2.58
N GLN A 542 -23.89 -4.47 1.40
CA GLN A 542 -24.66 -4.71 0.19
C GLN A 542 -24.87 -6.21 -0.04
N CYS A 543 -25.99 -6.54 -0.67
CA CYS A 543 -26.47 -7.87 -0.97
C CYS A 543 -26.82 -7.94 -2.47
N LEU A 544 -26.36 -9.00 -3.15
CA LEU A 544 -26.61 -9.24 -4.56
C LEU A 544 -27.02 -10.70 -4.78
N ASP A 545 -28.18 -10.91 -5.40
CA ASP A 545 -28.64 -12.24 -5.81
C ASP A 545 -28.07 -12.58 -7.19
N ILE A 546 -27.36 -13.70 -7.30
CA ILE A 546 -26.70 -14.18 -8.54
C ILE A 546 -27.01 -15.66 -8.80
N MET A 547 -26.76 -16.14 -10.01
CA MET A 547 -26.94 -17.56 -10.36
C MET A 547 -25.60 -18.24 -10.69
N ILE A 548 -25.43 -19.49 -10.24
CA ILE A 548 -24.27 -20.31 -10.64
C ILE A 548 -24.40 -20.67 -12.13
N LEU A 549 -23.36 -20.40 -12.93
CA LEU A 549 -23.38 -20.64 -14.37
C LEU A 549 -22.90 -22.06 -14.72
N SER A 550 -22.97 -22.45 -16.00
CA SER A 550 -22.38 -23.72 -16.43
C SER A 550 -20.87 -23.60 -16.61
N GLN A 551 -20.16 -24.72 -16.45
CA GLN A 551 -18.72 -24.78 -16.72
C GLN A 551 -18.39 -24.34 -18.16
N GLU A 552 -19.28 -24.64 -19.11
CA GLU A 552 -19.16 -24.27 -20.53
C GLU A 552 -19.27 -22.75 -20.73
N VAL A 553 -20.23 -22.09 -20.06
CA VAL A 553 -20.36 -20.62 -20.07
C VAL A 553 -19.13 -19.98 -19.42
N CYS A 554 -18.67 -20.53 -18.29
CA CYS A 554 -17.49 -20.07 -17.56
C CYS A 554 -16.21 -20.17 -18.41
N GLN A 555 -16.00 -21.31 -19.09
CA GLN A 555 -14.86 -21.53 -19.98
C GLN A 555 -14.97 -20.77 -21.31
N LYS A 556 -16.17 -20.51 -21.82
CA LYS A 556 -16.40 -19.64 -22.98
C LYS A 556 -16.08 -18.17 -22.64
N ALA A 557 -16.40 -17.74 -21.42
CA ALA A 557 -16.07 -16.41 -20.93
C ALA A 557 -14.56 -16.26 -20.67
N TYR A 558 -13.89 -17.28 -20.11
CA TYR A 558 -12.47 -17.25 -19.71
C TYR A 558 -11.70 -18.50 -20.21
N PRO A 559 -11.33 -18.55 -21.51
CA PRO A 559 -10.76 -19.75 -22.13
C PRO A 559 -9.40 -20.16 -21.55
N GLY A 560 -9.34 -21.34 -20.93
CA GLY A 560 -8.12 -21.91 -20.35
C GLY A 560 -7.79 -21.43 -18.93
N GLU A 561 -8.47 -20.41 -18.41
CA GLU A 561 -8.24 -19.84 -17.07
C GLU A 561 -9.00 -20.63 -15.98
N ILE A 562 -10.19 -21.13 -16.31
CA ILE A 562 -11.09 -21.82 -15.36
C ILE A 562 -10.69 -23.28 -15.12
N ASN A 563 -10.57 -23.66 -13.85
CA ASN A 563 -10.34 -25.03 -13.39
C ASN A 563 -11.27 -25.42 -12.20
N SER A 564 -11.22 -26.68 -11.76
CA SER A 564 -12.15 -27.25 -10.77
C SER A 564 -12.08 -26.63 -9.35
N SER A 565 -11.06 -25.82 -9.05
CA SER A 565 -10.97 -25.08 -7.78
C SER A 565 -11.83 -23.81 -7.73
N MET A 566 -12.52 -23.45 -8.82
CA MET A 566 -13.35 -22.25 -8.95
C MET A 566 -14.67 -22.54 -9.70
N PHE A 567 -15.60 -21.58 -9.68
CA PHE A 567 -16.82 -21.57 -10.49
C PHE A 567 -17.21 -20.13 -10.86
N CYS A 568 -17.92 -19.93 -11.97
CA CYS A 568 -18.50 -18.63 -12.32
C CYS A 568 -19.93 -18.49 -11.78
N ALA A 569 -20.31 -17.27 -11.37
CA ALA A 569 -21.68 -16.91 -11.06
C ALA A 569 -21.97 -15.44 -11.42
N GLY A 570 -23.24 -15.12 -11.66
CA GLY A 570 -23.68 -13.80 -12.13
C GLY A 570 -25.01 -13.92 -12.86
N ASP A 571 -25.26 -13.02 -13.82
CA ASP A 571 -26.34 -13.13 -14.81
C ASP A 571 -25.99 -12.43 -16.14
N GLU A 572 -26.98 -12.35 -17.05
CA GLU A 572 -26.81 -11.74 -18.38
C GLU A 572 -26.82 -10.20 -18.36
N ASP A 573 -27.43 -9.58 -17.33
CA ASP A 573 -27.46 -8.12 -17.12
C ASP A 573 -26.10 -7.56 -16.64
N GLY A 574 -25.19 -8.43 -16.20
CA GLY A 574 -23.90 -8.04 -15.63
C GLY A 574 -23.92 -7.84 -14.11
N LYS A 575 -24.78 -8.55 -13.36
CA LYS A 575 -24.71 -8.59 -11.90
C LYS A 575 -23.45 -9.34 -11.46
N ASP A 576 -22.53 -8.64 -10.80
CA ASP A 576 -21.25 -9.18 -10.32
C ASP A 576 -20.79 -8.50 -9.01
N SER A 577 -20.03 -9.26 -8.23
CA SER A 577 -19.15 -8.74 -7.16
C SER A 577 -18.05 -7.82 -7.70
N CYS A 578 -17.45 -6.96 -6.87
CA CYS A 578 -16.40 -6.07 -7.36
C CYS A 578 -15.30 -5.78 -6.31
N GLN A 579 -14.38 -4.87 -6.64
CA GLN A 579 -13.17 -4.58 -5.89
C GLN A 579 -13.47 -4.24 -4.42
N GLY A 580 -12.94 -5.05 -3.50
CA GLY A 580 -13.18 -4.97 -2.06
C GLY A 580 -14.13 -6.03 -1.50
N ASP A 581 -14.90 -6.73 -2.34
CA ASP A 581 -15.68 -7.91 -1.93
C ASP A 581 -14.83 -9.19 -1.84
N SER A 582 -13.63 -9.20 -2.44
CA SER A 582 -12.64 -10.28 -2.41
C SER A 582 -12.54 -11.01 -1.07
N GLY A 583 -12.70 -12.34 -1.06
CA GLY A 583 -12.72 -13.16 0.15
C GLY A 583 -14.04 -13.13 0.93
N GLY A 584 -15.01 -12.31 0.53
CA GLY A 584 -16.39 -12.33 1.03
C GLY A 584 -17.19 -13.56 0.56
N PRO A 585 -18.37 -13.81 1.16
CA PRO A 585 -19.10 -15.05 0.98
C PRO A 585 -19.94 -15.12 -0.31
N VAL A 586 -20.03 -16.32 -0.88
CA VAL A 586 -21.14 -16.75 -1.75
C VAL A 586 -21.98 -17.76 -0.97
N VAL A 587 -23.23 -17.41 -0.64
CA VAL A 587 -24.14 -18.26 0.16
C VAL A 587 -25.24 -18.83 -0.73
N CYS A 588 -25.31 -20.15 -0.86
CA CYS A 588 -26.33 -20.85 -1.64
C CYS A 588 -27.08 -21.80 -0.71
N ASN A 589 -28.42 -21.82 -0.73
CA ASN A 589 -29.24 -22.67 0.14
C ASN A 589 -28.88 -22.60 1.65
N GLY A 590 -28.43 -21.43 2.13
CA GLY A 590 -28.01 -21.22 3.52
C GLY A 590 -26.63 -21.80 3.90
N MET A 591 -25.86 -22.30 2.93
CA MET A 591 -24.49 -22.79 3.12
C MET A 591 -23.48 -21.92 2.38
N LEU A 592 -22.26 -21.80 2.91
CA LEU A 592 -21.17 -21.10 2.23
C LEU A 592 -20.64 -21.98 1.09
N GLN A 593 -20.97 -21.61 -0.15
CA GLN A 593 -20.61 -22.35 -1.37
C GLN A 593 -19.26 -21.91 -1.92
N GLY A 594 -18.94 -20.62 -1.81
CA GLY A 594 -17.75 -20.03 -2.39
C GLY A 594 -17.24 -18.77 -1.69
N LEU A 595 -16.13 -18.26 -2.20
CA LEU A 595 -15.55 -16.96 -1.85
C LEU A 595 -15.39 -16.11 -3.11
N VAL A 596 -15.60 -14.80 -3.02
CA VAL A 596 -15.22 -13.86 -4.10
C VAL A 596 -13.71 -13.98 -4.35
N SER A 597 -13.30 -14.26 -5.60
CA SER A 597 -11.90 -14.52 -5.94
C SER A 597 -11.35 -13.51 -6.95
N TRP A 598 -11.89 -13.49 -8.17
CA TRP A 598 -11.48 -12.53 -9.20
C TRP A 598 -12.60 -12.31 -10.22
N GLY A 599 -12.41 -11.32 -11.09
CA GLY A 599 -13.39 -10.93 -12.11
C GLY A 599 -12.81 -9.85 -13.02
N ASP A 600 -13.60 -9.39 -13.98
CA ASP A 600 -13.17 -8.39 -14.95
C ASP A 600 -13.10 -6.97 -14.34
N VAL A 601 -12.28 -6.11 -14.96
CA VAL A 601 -12.32 -4.66 -14.73
C VAL A 601 -12.65 -3.96 -16.06
N PRO A 602 -13.64 -3.03 -16.11
CA PRO A 602 -14.68 -2.84 -15.09
C PRO A 602 -15.46 -4.14 -14.78
N CYS A 603 -15.96 -4.24 -13.55
CA CYS A 603 -16.80 -5.36 -13.09
C CYS A 603 -18.16 -5.34 -13.79
N GLY A 604 -18.88 -6.46 -13.80
CA GLY A 604 -20.26 -6.51 -14.30
C GLY A 604 -20.41 -6.27 -15.81
N LYS A 605 -19.41 -6.66 -16.60
CA LYS A 605 -19.54 -6.67 -18.07
C LYS A 605 -20.47 -7.81 -18.50
N PRO A 606 -21.39 -7.59 -19.46
CA PRO A 606 -22.16 -8.67 -20.08
C PRO A 606 -21.26 -9.81 -20.57
N HIS A 607 -21.66 -11.04 -20.25
CA HIS A 607 -20.95 -12.29 -20.58
C HIS A 607 -19.53 -12.46 -19.98
N ARG A 608 -19.09 -11.62 -19.03
CA ARG A 608 -17.84 -11.81 -18.24
C ARG A 608 -18.20 -11.87 -16.74
N PRO A 609 -18.72 -13.02 -16.26
CA PRO A 609 -19.23 -13.18 -14.89
C PRO A 609 -18.11 -13.29 -13.85
N GLY A 610 -18.43 -12.96 -12.59
CA GLY A 610 -17.51 -13.13 -11.46
C GLY A 610 -17.05 -14.57 -11.27
N VAL A 611 -15.81 -14.73 -10.79
CA VAL A 611 -15.18 -16.02 -10.54
C VAL A 611 -14.93 -16.20 -9.04
N TYR A 612 -15.39 -17.34 -8.52
CA TYR A 612 -15.48 -17.63 -7.10
C TYR A 612 -14.74 -18.92 -6.74
N THR A 613 -14.02 -18.94 -5.62
CA THR A 613 -13.32 -20.14 -5.16
C THR A 613 -14.34 -21.20 -4.71
N ASN A 614 -14.28 -22.40 -5.29
CA ASN A 614 -15.18 -23.52 -5.02
C ASN A 614 -14.82 -24.19 -3.68
N LEU A 615 -15.63 -24.02 -2.62
CA LEU A 615 -15.28 -24.55 -1.29
C LEU A 615 -15.57 -26.04 -1.09
N TYR A 616 -16.36 -26.67 -1.96
CA TYR A 616 -16.68 -28.09 -1.90
C TYR A 616 -15.44 -29.00 -1.72
N PRO A 617 -14.41 -28.97 -2.60
CA PRO A 617 -13.21 -29.80 -2.47
C PRO A 617 -12.37 -29.50 -1.21
N PHE A 618 -12.38 -28.27 -0.70
CA PHE A 618 -11.49 -27.85 0.40
C PHE A 618 -12.00 -28.22 1.79
N ASN A 619 -13.19 -28.81 1.91
CA ASN A 619 -13.80 -29.26 3.18
C ASN A 619 -12.81 -29.98 4.12
N LYS A 620 -11.99 -30.89 3.58
CA LYS A 620 -11.01 -31.64 4.37
C LYS A 620 -9.89 -30.73 4.87
N TRP A 621 -9.28 -29.95 3.98
CA TRP A 621 -8.19 -29.02 4.32
C TRP A 621 -8.64 -28.01 5.38
N ILE A 622 -9.81 -27.39 5.22
CA ILE A 622 -10.33 -26.41 6.18
C ILE A 622 -10.50 -27.04 7.57
N LYS A 623 -11.07 -28.25 7.66
CA LYS A 623 -11.29 -28.97 8.92
C LYS A 623 -9.96 -29.40 9.56
N ASP A 624 -9.01 -29.91 8.78
CA ASP A 624 -7.70 -30.32 9.27
C ASP A 624 -6.88 -29.11 9.76
N THR A 625 -6.85 -28.00 9.02
CA THR A 625 -6.14 -26.79 9.43
C THR A 625 -6.73 -26.15 10.69
N ILE A 626 -8.07 -26.11 10.82
CA ILE A 626 -8.75 -25.64 12.05
C ILE A 626 -8.51 -26.55 13.26
N LYS A 627 -8.34 -27.86 13.03
CA LYS A 627 -8.09 -28.86 14.08
C LYS A 627 -6.63 -28.88 14.57
N ASN A 628 -5.68 -28.70 13.65
CA ASN A 628 -4.26 -28.91 13.91
C ASN A 628 -3.51 -27.65 14.40
N ASN A 629 -4.21 -26.51 14.60
CA ASN A 629 -3.60 -25.22 14.96
C ASN A 629 -4.31 -24.50 16.10
#